data_AF-A0A2N2MPU5-F1
#
_entry.id   AF-A0A2N2MPU5-F1
#
_cell.length_a   1.000
_cell.length_b   1.000
_cell.length_c   1.000
_cell.angle_alpha   90.00
_cell.angle_beta   90.00
_cell.angle_gamma   90.00
#
_symmetry.space_group_name_H-M   'P 1'
#
loop_
_entity.id
_entity.type
_entity.pdbx_description
1 polymer ?
#
loop_
_entity_poly.entity_id
_entity_poly.type
_entity_poly.pdbx_seq_one_letter_code
_entity_poly.pdbx_strand_id
1 'polypeptide(L)'
;TRLDIFNLSTVPEGLQLVILFIVRDFIHFNIHRLLHRVNWMWEFHKVHHSVKEMGFAAHLRFHWVEGIFYQMLQFVPLALLGLSVTDFTILFIFTLAIGHSNHSNYSVPLGWLKYILNNPQMHIWHHTKDTTHKFGVNFGLTLSLWDYLFKTNYIPADGRDISLGFDGDKKFPAGLLKQFSWPLIKNK
;
A
#
# COMPACT_ATOMS: atom_id res chain seq x y z
N THR A 1 26.37 -12.88 -9.39
CA THR A 1 25.57 -14.12 -9.46
C THR A 1 24.17 -13.76 -9.86
N ARG A 2 23.68 -14.30 -10.97
CA ARG A 2 22.32 -14.08 -11.48
C ARG A 2 21.37 -15.02 -10.73
N LEU A 3 20.31 -14.49 -10.12
CA LEU A 3 19.32 -15.25 -9.34
C LEU A 3 18.05 -15.56 -10.15
N ASP A 4 18.00 -15.12 -11.41
CA ASP A 4 16.86 -15.30 -12.30
C ASP A 4 16.69 -16.75 -12.73
N ILE A 5 15.49 -17.28 -12.51
CA ILE A 5 15.05 -18.59 -13.01
C ILE A 5 14.26 -18.41 -14.32
N PHE A 6 13.58 -17.27 -14.47
CA PHE A 6 12.89 -16.91 -15.70
C PHE A 6 13.73 -15.90 -16.49
N ASN A 7 14.18 -16.32 -17.67
CA ASN A 7 14.95 -15.44 -18.54
C ASN A 7 14.03 -14.47 -19.29
N LEU A 8 13.89 -13.25 -18.77
CA LEU A 8 13.17 -12.17 -19.44
C LEU A 8 13.99 -11.50 -20.56
N SER A 9 15.26 -11.88 -20.78
CA SER A 9 16.14 -11.21 -21.75
C SER A 9 15.67 -11.31 -23.21
N THR A 10 14.76 -12.24 -23.51
CA THR A 10 14.16 -12.42 -24.84
C THR A 10 12.90 -11.57 -25.04
N VAL A 11 12.41 -10.92 -23.99
CA VAL A 11 11.23 -10.04 -24.01
C VAL A 11 11.70 -8.60 -24.27
N PRO A 12 10.97 -7.76 -25.02
CA PRO A 12 11.31 -6.34 -25.17
C PRO A 12 11.38 -5.63 -23.82
N GLU A 13 12.39 -4.77 -23.60
CA GLU A 13 12.65 -4.12 -22.30
C GLU A 13 11.41 -3.44 -21.71
N GLY A 14 10.65 -2.71 -22.53
CA GLY A 14 9.40 -2.06 -22.08
C GLY A 14 8.37 -3.07 -21.54
N LEU A 15 8.27 -4.25 -22.16
CA LEU A 15 7.36 -5.30 -21.70
C LEU A 15 7.90 -6.02 -20.46
N GLN A 16 9.22 -6.16 -20.31
CA GLN A 16 9.82 -6.64 -19.06
C GLN A 16 9.43 -5.74 -17.89
N LEU A 17 9.56 -4.43 -18.05
CA LEU A 17 9.20 -3.45 -17.02
C LEU A 17 7.71 -3.53 -16.65
N VAL A 18 6.82 -3.71 -17.64
CA VAL A 18 5.38 -3.90 -17.39
C VAL A 18 5.11 -5.19 -16.62
N ILE A 19 5.76 -6.30 -16.97
CA ILE A 19 5.63 -7.58 -16.24
C ILE A 19 6.10 -7.41 -14.79
N LEU A 20 7.28 -6.84 -14.59
CA LEU A 20 7.85 -6.59 -13.25
C LEU A 20 6.95 -5.66 -12.43
N PHE A 21 6.39 -4.61 -13.06
CA PHE A 21 5.43 -3.71 -12.43
C PHE A 21 4.18 -4.45 -11.95
N ILE A 22 3.53 -5.25 -12.83
CA ILE A 22 2.30 -5.97 -12.49
C ILE A 22 2.56 -6.96 -11.35
N VAL A 23 3.66 -7.72 -11.42
CA VAL A 23 4.04 -8.69 -10.37
C VAL A 23 4.31 -7.96 -9.05
N ARG A 24 5.07 -6.87 -9.08
CA ARG A 24 5.37 -6.07 -7.89
C ARG A 24 4.10 -5.50 -7.26
N ASP A 25 3.22 -4.89 -8.05
CA ASP A 25 1.99 -4.29 -7.56
C ASP A 25 1.05 -5.35 -6.96
N PHE A 26 0.98 -6.53 -7.56
CA PHE A 26 0.25 -7.67 -6.99
C PHE A 26 0.84 -8.17 -5.67
N ILE A 27 2.17 -8.25 -5.55
CA ILE A 27 2.82 -8.59 -4.28
C ILE A 27 2.47 -7.55 -3.22
N HIS A 28 2.59 -6.27 -3.55
CA HIS A 28 2.27 -5.16 -2.63
C HIS A 28 0.81 -5.20 -2.18
N PHE A 29 -0.13 -5.43 -3.09
CA PHE A 29 -1.55 -5.63 -2.77
C PHE A 29 -1.75 -6.75 -1.73
N ASN A 30 -1.07 -7.88 -1.88
CA ASN A 30 -1.19 -8.99 -0.93
C ASN A 30 -0.52 -8.69 0.41
N ILE A 31 0.63 -8.03 0.43
CA ILE A 31 1.28 -7.58 1.68
C ILE A 31 0.35 -6.61 2.42
N HIS A 32 -0.26 -5.68 1.70
CA HIS A 32 -1.19 -4.72 2.27
C HIS A 32 -2.42 -5.41 2.89
N ARG A 33 -2.97 -6.42 2.22
CA ARG A 33 -4.03 -7.27 2.81
C ARG A 33 -3.58 -8.03 4.03
N LEU A 34 -2.33 -8.53 4.06
CA LEU A 34 -1.78 -9.22 5.24
C LEU A 34 -1.62 -8.26 6.42
N LEU A 35 -1.17 -7.03 6.18
CA LEU A 35 -1.06 -5.97 7.20
C LEU A 35 -2.41 -5.70 7.89
N HIS A 36 -3.53 -5.84 7.17
CA HIS A 36 -4.87 -5.66 7.72
C HIS A 36 -5.51 -6.93 8.31
N ARG A 37 -5.02 -8.12 7.93
CA ARG A 37 -5.63 -9.42 8.33
C ARG A 37 -4.88 -10.13 9.45
N VAL A 38 -3.58 -9.90 9.57
CA VAL A 38 -2.74 -10.53 10.60
C VAL A 38 -2.58 -9.55 11.75
N ASN A 39 -3.19 -9.84 12.91
CA ASN A 39 -3.21 -8.95 14.07
C ASN A 39 -1.84 -8.38 14.45
N TRP A 40 -0.79 -9.19 14.41
CA TRP A 40 0.57 -8.74 14.72
C TRP A 40 1.14 -7.78 13.67
N MET A 41 0.86 -8.01 12.38
CA MET A 41 1.28 -7.09 11.31
C MET A 41 0.49 -5.77 11.38
N TRP A 42 -0.78 -5.85 11.76
CA TRP A 42 -1.65 -4.68 11.97
C TRP A 42 -1.10 -3.73 13.04
N GLU A 43 -0.49 -4.23 14.12
CA GLU A 43 0.12 -3.36 15.14
C GLU A 43 1.17 -2.40 14.54
N PHE A 44 1.95 -2.85 13.55
CA PHE A 44 2.91 -1.99 12.85
C PHE A 44 2.19 -1.02 11.90
N HIS A 45 1.17 -1.51 11.20
CA HIS A 45 0.45 -0.73 10.21
C HIS A 45 -0.45 0.37 10.82
N LYS A 46 -0.80 0.26 12.10
CA LYS A 46 -1.49 1.33 12.86
C LYS A 46 -0.75 2.67 12.82
N VAL A 47 0.58 2.68 12.69
CA VAL A 47 1.35 3.93 12.54
C VAL A 47 0.88 4.69 11.30
N HIS A 48 0.68 3.96 10.20
CA HIS A 48 0.14 4.48 8.95
C HIS A 48 -1.30 4.94 9.07
N HIS A 49 -2.16 4.10 9.63
CA HIS A 49 -3.58 4.42 9.85
C HIS A 49 -3.83 5.40 10.99
N SER A 50 -2.80 5.88 11.70
CA SER A 50 -2.97 6.83 12.81
C SER A 50 -3.26 8.26 12.34
N VAL A 51 -3.15 8.53 11.04
CA VAL A 51 -3.35 9.85 10.45
C VAL A 51 -4.78 10.35 10.67
N LYS A 52 -4.91 11.67 10.81
CA LYS A 52 -6.20 12.36 11.00
C LYS A 52 -6.63 13.19 9.82
N GLU A 53 -5.68 13.49 8.94
CA GLU A 53 -5.88 14.23 7.71
C GLU A 53 -5.06 13.55 6.62
N MET A 54 -5.62 13.52 5.41
CA MET A 54 -4.92 12.97 4.26
C MET A 54 -3.99 14.03 3.65
N GLY A 55 -2.75 13.66 3.37
CA GLY A 55 -1.77 14.55 2.77
C GLY A 55 -0.44 13.85 2.52
N PHE A 56 0.46 14.51 1.80
CA PHE A 56 1.73 13.91 1.35
C PHE A 56 2.52 13.24 2.49
N ALA A 57 2.53 13.86 3.68
CA ALA A 57 3.22 13.32 4.86
C ALA A 57 2.59 12.05 5.43
N ALA A 58 1.30 11.81 5.18
CA ALA A 58 0.60 10.58 5.59
C ALA A 58 1.16 9.35 4.88
N HIS A 59 1.54 9.48 3.60
CA HIS A 59 2.13 8.39 2.83
C HIS A 59 3.38 7.82 3.49
N LEU A 60 4.29 8.69 3.93
CA LEU A 60 5.59 8.31 4.48
C LEU A 60 5.55 8.04 6.00
N ARG A 61 4.36 8.14 6.61
CA ARG A 61 4.16 7.77 8.00
C ARG A 61 3.87 6.28 8.06
N PHE A 62 4.88 5.45 8.23
CA PHE A 62 4.73 4.01 8.43
C PHE A 62 5.80 3.50 9.39
N HIS A 63 5.56 2.32 9.96
CA HIS A 63 6.52 1.69 10.85
C HIS A 63 7.67 1.06 10.05
N TRP A 64 8.93 1.22 10.46
CA TRP A 64 10.09 0.72 9.70
C TRP A 64 10.05 -0.81 9.44
N VAL A 65 9.53 -1.60 10.38
CA VAL A 65 9.26 -3.05 10.20
C VAL A 65 8.31 -3.35 9.03
N GLU A 66 7.34 -2.48 8.76
CA GLU A 66 6.47 -2.61 7.58
C GLU A 66 7.30 -2.55 6.29
N GLY A 67 8.27 -1.63 6.24
CA GLY A 67 9.25 -1.54 5.15
C GLY A 67 10.01 -2.84 4.96
N ILE A 68 10.42 -3.52 6.04
CA ILE A 68 11.11 -4.81 5.96
C ILE A 68 10.22 -5.88 5.31
N PHE A 69 8.94 -5.97 5.67
CA PHE A 69 8.02 -6.94 5.03
C PHE A 69 7.87 -6.66 3.54
N TYR A 70 7.68 -5.39 3.15
CA TYR A 70 7.62 -5.01 1.74
C TYR A 70 8.89 -5.38 1.00
N GLN A 71 10.06 -5.08 1.55
CA GLN A 71 11.34 -5.42 0.92
C GLN A 71 11.52 -6.95 0.81
N MET A 72 11.41 -7.69 1.91
CA MET A 72 11.69 -9.14 1.92
C MET A 72 10.77 -9.92 0.99
N LEU A 73 9.46 -9.61 1.01
CA LEU A 73 8.47 -10.35 0.23
C LEU A 73 8.45 -9.94 -1.24
N GLN A 74 8.88 -8.72 -1.59
CA GLN A 74 8.97 -8.31 -3.00
C GLN A 74 10.29 -8.69 -3.68
N PHE A 75 11.42 -8.59 -2.96
CA PHE A 75 12.72 -8.73 -3.61
C PHE A 75 12.96 -10.15 -4.08
N VAL A 76 12.57 -11.15 -3.30
CA VAL A 76 12.81 -12.56 -3.68
C VAL A 76 12.12 -12.90 -4.99
N PRO A 77 10.79 -12.74 -5.16
CA PRO A 77 10.13 -13.06 -6.43
C PRO A 77 10.65 -12.25 -7.61
N LEU A 78 10.92 -10.95 -7.42
CA LEU A 78 11.38 -10.10 -8.52
C LEU A 78 12.83 -10.39 -8.91
N ALA A 79 13.70 -10.75 -7.96
CA ALA A 79 15.05 -11.20 -8.27
C ALA A 79 15.04 -12.50 -9.10
N LEU A 80 14.10 -13.41 -8.82
CA LEU A 80 13.90 -14.63 -9.63
C LEU A 80 13.40 -14.33 -11.06
N LEU A 81 12.85 -13.14 -11.31
CA LEU A 81 12.45 -12.64 -12.63
C LEU A 81 13.53 -11.77 -13.30
N GLY A 82 14.70 -11.62 -12.68
CA GLY A 82 15.80 -10.85 -13.27
C GLY A 82 15.69 -9.34 -13.08
N LEU A 83 14.97 -8.88 -12.05
CA LEU A 83 14.90 -7.46 -11.69
C LEU A 83 16.30 -6.84 -11.57
N SER A 84 16.60 -5.86 -12.42
CA SER A 84 17.84 -5.08 -12.30
C SER A 84 17.69 -3.94 -11.29
N VAL A 85 18.82 -3.35 -10.87
CA VAL A 85 18.81 -2.14 -10.01
C VAL A 85 18.12 -0.97 -10.73
N THR A 86 18.30 -0.86 -12.05
CA THR A 86 17.65 0.18 -12.86
C THR A 86 16.13 -0.01 -12.87
N ASP A 87 15.65 -1.22 -13.14
CA ASP A 87 14.21 -1.53 -13.11
C ASP A 87 13.61 -1.26 -11.73
N PHE A 88 14.29 -1.72 -10.68
CA PHE A 88 13.88 -1.45 -9.31
C PHE A 88 13.75 0.06 -9.04
N THR A 89 14.73 0.85 -9.47
CA THR A 89 14.75 2.30 -9.25
C THR A 89 13.61 3.00 -10.00
N ILE A 90 13.37 2.64 -11.27
CA ILE A 90 12.28 3.18 -12.07
C ILE A 90 10.93 2.86 -11.44
N LEU A 91 10.70 1.58 -11.09
CA LEU A 91 9.45 1.14 -10.46
C LEU A 91 9.26 1.77 -9.08
N PHE A 92 10.34 1.93 -8.31
CA PHE A 92 10.30 2.59 -7.01
C PHE A 92 9.85 4.05 -7.14
N ILE A 93 10.50 4.85 -8.00
CA ILE A 93 10.14 6.25 -8.21
C ILE A 93 8.70 6.38 -8.71
N PHE A 94 8.33 5.57 -9.70
CA PHE A 94 6.98 5.58 -10.27
C PHE A 94 5.91 5.29 -9.22
N THR A 95 6.05 4.20 -8.48
CA THR A 95 5.06 3.82 -7.46
C THR A 95 5.10 4.71 -6.22
N LEU A 96 6.25 5.30 -5.90
CA LEU A 96 6.35 6.33 -4.86
C LEU A 96 5.53 7.57 -5.24
N ALA A 97 5.58 8.01 -6.50
CA ALA A 97 4.78 9.13 -6.99
C ALA A 97 3.27 8.82 -6.92
N ILE A 98 2.86 7.61 -7.31
CA ILE A 98 1.46 7.17 -7.19
C ILE A 98 1.04 7.09 -5.72
N GLY A 99 1.87 6.54 -4.84
CA GLY A 99 1.60 6.47 -3.41
C GLY A 99 1.36 7.86 -2.81
N HIS A 100 2.20 8.85 -3.15
CA HIS A 100 1.97 10.24 -2.72
C HIS A 100 0.70 10.85 -3.31
N SER A 101 0.43 10.56 -4.58
CA SER A 101 -0.82 10.97 -5.24
C SER A 101 -2.03 10.44 -4.49
N ASN A 102 -2.06 9.14 -4.14
CA ASN A 102 -3.16 8.53 -3.41
C ASN A 102 -3.32 9.07 -1.98
N HIS A 103 -2.24 9.54 -1.36
CA HIS A 103 -2.28 10.22 -0.06
C HIS A 103 -2.33 11.74 -0.23
N SER A 104 -3.30 12.23 -0.98
CA SER A 104 -3.50 13.66 -1.18
C SER A 104 -4.93 14.05 -0.83
N ASN A 105 -5.17 15.35 -0.62
CA ASN A 105 -6.48 15.89 -0.31
C ASN A 105 -7.16 16.51 -1.55
N TYR A 106 -6.85 16.01 -2.74
CA TYR A 106 -7.55 16.40 -3.96
C TYR A 106 -8.45 15.25 -4.44
N SER A 107 -9.38 15.55 -5.34
CA SER A 107 -10.26 14.55 -5.96
C SER A 107 -10.02 14.51 -7.45
N VAL A 108 -9.81 13.32 -8.01
CA VAL A 108 -9.67 13.09 -9.46
C VAL A 108 -10.77 12.15 -9.95
N PRO A 109 -11.77 12.62 -10.70
CA PRO A 109 -12.83 11.76 -11.23
C PRO A 109 -12.27 10.90 -12.37
N LEU A 110 -11.79 9.69 -12.05
CA LEU A 110 -11.18 8.78 -13.02
C LEU A 110 -12.17 8.13 -14.01
N GLY A 111 -13.49 8.29 -13.83
CA GLY A 111 -14.47 7.64 -14.70
C GLY A 111 -14.31 6.12 -14.70
N TRP A 112 -14.09 5.52 -15.87
CA TRP A 112 -13.83 4.08 -16.00
C TRP A 112 -12.42 3.66 -15.56
N LEU A 113 -11.45 4.58 -15.53
CA LEU A 113 -10.08 4.25 -15.10
C LEU A 113 -10.01 3.84 -13.63
N LYS A 114 -11.03 4.16 -12.83
CA LYS A 114 -11.15 3.71 -11.43
C LYS A 114 -11.17 2.18 -11.27
N TYR A 115 -11.46 1.43 -12.34
CA TYR A 115 -11.43 -0.05 -12.34
C TYR A 115 -10.02 -0.61 -12.50
N ILE A 116 -9.06 0.23 -12.88
CA ILE A 116 -7.68 -0.17 -13.15
C ILE A 116 -6.73 0.57 -12.21
N LEU A 117 -6.89 1.88 -12.04
CA LEU A 117 -6.01 2.75 -11.26
C LEU A 117 -6.63 3.14 -9.92
N ASN A 118 -5.82 3.08 -8.86
CA ASN A 118 -6.17 3.66 -7.58
C ASN A 118 -6.12 5.21 -7.66
N ASN A 119 -6.77 5.87 -6.71
CA ASN A 119 -6.89 7.32 -6.64
C ASN A 119 -7.09 7.77 -5.18
N PRO A 120 -6.94 9.08 -4.88
CA PRO A 120 -7.11 9.60 -3.53
C PRO A 120 -8.46 9.26 -2.90
N GLN A 121 -9.55 9.26 -3.69
CA GLN A 121 -10.89 9.02 -3.16
C GLN A 121 -11.09 7.56 -2.75
N MET A 122 -10.47 6.60 -3.43
CA MET A 122 -10.49 5.19 -3.00
C MET A 122 -9.56 4.98 -1.80
N HIS A 123 -8.37 5.60 -1.83
CA HIS A 123 -7.36 5.40 -0.79
C HIS A 123 -7.71 6.10 0.54
N ILE A 124 -8.44 7.21 0.53
CA ILE A 124 -8.90 7.82 1.79
C ILE A 124 -9.88 6.91 2.54
N TRP A 125 -10.73 6.19 1.80
CA TRP A 125 -11.63 5.19 2.38
C TRP A 125 -10.93 3.94 2.89
N HIS A 126 -9.74 3.63 2.39
CA HIS A 126 -8.88 2.64 3.02
C HIS A 126 -8.47 3.05 4.44
N HIS A 127 -8.25 4.35 4.66
CA HIS A 127 -7.85 4.95 5.94
C HIS A 127 -9.01 5.30 6.87
N THR A 128 -10.24 4.99 6.48
CA THR A 128 -11.42 5.30 7.28
C THR A 128 -11.38 4.60 8.64
N LYS A 129 -11.87 5.28 9.67
CA LYS A 129 -12.16 4.70 10.98
C LYS A 129 -13.43 3.85 10.98
N ASP A 130 -14.24 3.93 9.92
CA ASP A 130 -15.43 3.11 9.75
C ASP A 130 -15.09 1.61 9.81
N THR A 131 -15.80 0.89 10.68
CA THR A 131 -15.57 -0.54 10.96
C THR A 131 -16.55 -1.47 10.23
N THR A 132 -17.40 -0.93 9.36
CA THR A 132 -18.34 -1.70 8.51
C THR A 132 -17.60 -2.80 7.75
N HIS A 133 -16.35 -2.51 7.33
CA HIS A 133 -15.46 -3.50 6.72
C HIS A 133 -14.37 -3.90 7.72
N LYS A 134 -14.59 -5.00 8.45
CA LYS A 134 -13.72 -5.49 9.53
C LYS A 134 -12.22 -5.51 9.21
N PHE A 135 -11.85 -5.83 7.97
CA PHE A 135 -10.46 -5.94 7.53
C PHE A 135 -10.03 -4.81 6.59
N GLY A 136 -10.82 -3.75 6.45
CA GLY A 136 -10.58 -2.68 5.49
C GLY A 136 -11.02 -3.00 4.05
N VAL A 137 -10.80 -2.03 3.18
CA VAL A 137 -11.15 -2.00 1.75
C VAL A 137 -10.07 -1.26 0.97
N ASN A 138 -10.07 -1.35 -0.36
CA ASN A 138 -9.19 -0.60 -1.27
C ASN A 138 -7.69 -0.75 -0.97
N PHE A 139 -7.16 -1.97 -1.07
CA PHE A 139 -5.75 -2.27 -0.76
C PHE A 139 -4.78 -2.01 -1.91
N GLY A 140 -5.26 -1.85 -3.14
CA GLY A 140 -4.41 -1.62 -4.31
C GLY A 140 -3.62 -0.32 -4.16
N LEU A 141 -2.29 -0.36 -4.24
CA LEU A 141 -1.47 0.84 -4.10
C LEU A 141 -1.33 1.59 -5.44
N THR A 142 -1.16 0.90 -6.56
CA THR A 142 -1.21 1.53 -7.89
C THR A 142 -2.45 1.09 -8.64
N LEU A 143 -2.68 -0.24 -8.73
CA LEU A 143 -3.79 -0.78 -9.47
C LEU A 143 -4.95 -1.11 -8.54
N SER A 144 -6.07 -0.41 -8.70
CA SER A 144 -7.34 -0.77 -8.04
C SER A 144 -7.95 -2.03 -8.64
N LEU A 145 -7.47 -2.49 -9.81
CA LEU A 145 -7.88 -3.72 -10.47
C LEU A 145 -7.95 -4.91 -9.50
N TRP A 146 -6.95 -5.05 -8.64
CA TRP A 146 -6.92 -6.13 -7.65
C TRP A 146 -8.09 -6.04 -6.67
N ASP A 147 -8.49 -4.84 -6.26
CA ASP A 147 -9.63 -4.69 -5.38
C ASP A 147 -10.94 -5.14 -6.02
N TYR A 148 -11.14 -4.92 -7.31
CA TYR A 148 -12.32 -5.45 -8.01
C TYR A 148 -12.25 -6.96 -8.20
N LEU A 149 -11.08 -7.50 -8.58
CA LEU A 149 -10.89 -8.94 -8.77
C LEU A 149 -11.11 -9.72 -7.46
N PHE A 150 -10.63 -9.20 -6.34
CA PHE A 150 -10.73 -9.83 -5.03
C PHE A 150 -11.93 -9.33 -4.20
N LYS A 151 -12.79 -8.48 -4.76
CA LYS A 151 -13.99 -7.91 -4.14
C LYS A 151 -13.71 -7.20 -2.81
N THR A 152 -12.62 -6.43 -2.78
CA THR A 152 -12.24 -5.55 -1.68
C THR A 152 -12.41 -4.07 -2.01
N ASN A 153 -12.97 -3.76 -3.19
CA ASN A 153 -13.23 -2.40 -3.61
C ASN A 153 -14.42 -1.78 -2.86
N TYR A 154 -14.28 -0.51 -2.51
CA TYR A 154 -15.35 0.33 -1.99
C TYR A 154 -15.23 1.72 -2.61
N ILE A 155 -16.21 2.11 -3.41
CA ILE A 155 -16.26 3.44 -4.05
C ILE A 155 -17.47 4.18 -3.51
N PRO A 156 -17.27 5.16 -2.65
CA PRO A 156 -18.33 6.03 -2.17
C PRO A 156 -18.48 7.26 -3.06
N ALA A 157 -19.63 7.91 -2.95
CA ALA A 157 -19.96 9.10 -3.73
C ALA A 157 -19.14 10.34 -3.32
N ASP A 158 -18.68 10.40 -2.06
CA ASP A 158 -17.76 11.39 -1.52
C ASP A 158 -16.75 10.76 -0.54
N GLY A 159 -15.70 11.51 -0.20
CA GLY A 159 -14.68 11.06 0.74
C GLY A 159 -13.94 12.19 1.44
N ARG A 160 -14.43 13.44 1.34
CA ARG A 160 -13.73 14.60 1.91
C ARG A 160 -13.87 14.70 3.44
N ASP A 161 -15.01 14.27 3.98
CA ASP A 161 -15.37 14.49 5.38
C ASP A 161 -15.46 13.19 6.19
N ILE A 162 -14.66 12.18 5.84
CA ILE A 162 -14.63 10.91 6.56
C ILE A 162 -13.64 10.95 7.73
N SER A 163 -14.03 10.36 8.86
CA SER A 163 -13.14 10.24 10.02
C SER A 163 -12.04 9.22 9.73
N LEU A 164 -10.77 9.67 9.78
CA LEU A 164 -9.61 8.80 9.60
C LEU A 164 -9.09 8.25 10.93
N GLY A 165 -8.55 7.05 10.90
CA GLY A 165 -8.02 6.39 12.07
C GLY A 165 -8.25 4.89 12.06
N PHE A 166 -8.25 4.34 13.27
CA PHE A 166 -8.63 2.97 13.53
C PHE A 166 -9.31 2.86 14.90
N ASP A 167 -9.89 1.70 15.20
CA ASP A 167 -10.51 1.48 16.50
C ASP A 167 -9.48 1.51 17.65
N GLY A 168 -9.77 2.27 18.71
CA GLY A 168 -8.83 2.49 19.82
C GLY A 168 -7.70 3.50 19.56
N ASP A 169 -7.69 4.18 18.40
CA ASP A 169 -6.70 5.22 18.06
C ASP A 169 -6.52 6.33 19.11
N LYS A 170 -7.55 6.64 19.91
CA LYS A 170 -7.49 7.61 21.01
C LYS A 170 -6.48 7.22 22.10
N LYS A 171 -6.18 5.92 22.24
CA LYS A 171 -5.17 5.39 23.17
C LYS A 171 -3.80 5.21 22.51
N PHE A 172 -3.70 5.41 21.19
CA PHE A 172 -2.45 5.27 20.46
C PHE A 172 -1.53 6.45 20.79
N PRO A 173 -0.23 6.21 21.04
CA PRO A 173 0.65 7.24 21.54
C PRO A 173 0.86 8.35 20.52
N ALA A 174 0.90 9.59 21.02
CA ALA A 174 1.33 10.73 20.22
C ALA A 174 2.85 10.70 20.03
N GLY A 175 3.30 11.06 18.82
CA GLY A 175 4.73 11.15 18.46
C GLY A 175 5.27 9.86 17.83
N LEU A 176 6.00 10.02 16.72
CA LEU A 176 6.44 8.92 15.86
C LEU A 176 7.31 7.90 16.61
N LEU A 177 8.23 8.35 17.46
CA LEU A 177 9.11 7.46 18.24
C LEU A 177 8.33 6.54 19.17
N LYS A 178 7.29 7.05 19.84
CA LYS A 178 6.44 6.23 20.72
C LYS A 178 5.60 5.23 19.91
N GLN A 179 5.18 5.63 18.72
CA GLN A 179 4.45 4.76 17.80
C GLN A 179 5.32 3.65 17.21
N PHE A 180 6.61 3.89 17.00
CA PHE A 180 7.57 2.83 16.62
C PHE A 180 7.83 1.83 17.75
N SER A 181 7.68 2.24 19.00
CA SER A 181 7.79 1.32 20.12
C SER A 181 6.48 0.60 20.44
N TRP A 182 5.34 1.07 19.92
CA TRP A 182 4.01 0.57 20.28
C TRP A 182 3.84 -0.95 20.08
N PRO A 183 4.23 -1.55 18.95
CA PRO A 183 4.06 -2.99 18.74
C PRO A 183 4.92 -3.85 19.69
N LEU A 184 5.99 -3.25 20.25
CA LEU A 184 6.96 -3.92 21.12
C LEU A 184 6.59 -3.82 22.61
N ILE A 185 5.84 -2.77 22.98
CA ILE A 185 5.34 -2.56 24.33
C ILE A 185 4.03 -3.34 24.43
N LYS A 186 4.09 -4.54 25.02
CA LYS A 186 2.91 -5.41 25.27
C LYS A 186 1.71 -4.59 25.75
N ASN A 187 0.71 -4.44 24.90
CA ASN A 187 -0.64 -4.13 25.34
C ASN A 187 -1.25 -5.43 25.87
N LYS A 188 -1.10 -5.67 27.17
CA LYS A 188 -2.07 -6.51 27.90
C LYS A 188 -3.36 -5.73 28.07
#